data_AF-A0A8T7EKI4-F1
#
_entry.id   AF-A0A8T7EKI4-F1
#
_cell.length_a   1.000
_cell.length_b   1.000
_cell.length_c   1.000
_cell.angle_alpha   90.00
_cell.angle_beta   90.00
_cell.angle_gamma   90.00
#
_symmetry.space_group_name_H-M   'P 1'
#
loop_
_entity.id
_entity.type
_entity.pdbx_description
1 polymer ?
#
loop_
_entity_poly.entity_id
_entity_poly.type
_entity_poly.pdbx_seq_one_letter_code
_entity_poly.pdbx_strand_id
1 'polypeptide(L)'
;MSKAIIVVDFAYKGHKRSGRGTGRQGLKATLKYLQYRDKKNNHLAQNHAYERWQDRGMGVSYGEIFKHCDALQSKHVLAWTWVISPAPDLMELVPQSQRQELLYDLTERVVEDYYTERGFDVPEYSYLMHSAKTKPKDGEPATGTSAHARHSAWYCALDRRPLAGLQQRDEEA
;
A
#
# COMPACT_ATOMS: atom_id res chain seq x y z
N MET A 1 22.50 -15.33 4.44
CA MET A 1 21.81 -14.32 3.61
C MET A 1 21.15 -13.31 4.53
N SER A 2 21.54 -12.04 4.44
CA SER A 2 20.83 -10.95 5.13
C SER A 2 19.42 -10.84 4.59
N LYS A 3 18.40 -10.96 5.44
CA LYS A 3 17.02 -10.65 5.03
C LYS A 3 16.90 -9.15 4.80
N ALA A 4 16.14 -8.75 3.79
CA ALA A 4 15.87 -7.34 3.54
C ALA A 4 15.15 -6.74 4.76
N ILE A 5 15.65 -5.59 5.24
CA ILE A 5 15.15 -4.90 6.43
C ILE A 5 13.82 -4.19 6.12
N ILE A 6 13.67 -3.67 4.91
CA ILE A 6 12.44 -3.08 4.40
C ILE A 6 12.19 -3.69 3.02
N VAL A 7 11.03 -4.32 2.85
CA VAL A 7 10.59 -4.82 1.55
C VAL A 7 9.58 -3.85 0.99
N VAL A 8 9.85 -3.40 -0.24
CA VAL A 8 8.98 -2.51 -1.00
C VAL A 8 8.56 -3.23 -2.27
N ASP A 9 7.25 -3.44 -2.44
CA ASP A 9 6.67 -3.98 -3.68
C ASP A 9 5.94 -2.85 -4.42
N PHE A 10 6.49 -2.46 -5.55
CA PHE A 10 5.93 -1.42 -6.43
C PHE A 10 5.41 -2.06 -7.71
N ALA A 11 4.09 -1.97 -7.91
CA ALA A 11 3.42 -2.58 -9.06
C ALA A 11 2.38 -1.62 -9.65
N TYR A 12 1.84 -1.96 -10.83
CA TYR A 12 0.72 -1.23 -11.42
C TYR A 12 -0.46 -2.13 -11.74
N LYS A 13 -1.65 -1.53 -11.78
CA LYS A 13 -2.90 -2.13 -12.25
C LYS A 13 -3.23 -1.57 -13.62
N GLY A 14 -3.26 -2.44 -14.62
CA GLY A 14 -3.66 -2.07 -15.98
C GLY A 14 -5.17 -2.13 -16.23
N HIS A 15 -5.58 -1.60 -17.38
CA HIS A 15 -6.98 -1.58 -17.85
C HIS A 15 -7.50 -2.97 -18.22
N LYS A 16 -6.67 -3.75 -18.92
CA LYS A 16 -7.03 -5.09 -19.39
C LYS A 16 -6.95 -6.10 -18.25
N ARG A 17 -7.92 -7.02 -18.22
CA ARG A 17 -7.96 -8.12 -17.27
C ARG A 17 -7.02 -9.26 -17.74
N SER A 18 -5.75 -9.18 -17.39
CA SER A 18 -4.86 -10.35 -17.39
C SER A 18 -4.88 -10.97 -15.98
N GLY A 19 -5.61 -12.06 -15.79
CA GLY A 19 -5.68 -12.80 -14.51
C GLY A 19 -6.68 -12.29 -13.46
N ARG A 20 -6.52 -12.74 -12.20
CA ARG A 20 -7.30 -12.30 -11.03
C ARG A 20 -6.74 -10.97 -10.49
N GLY A 21 -7.56 -9.93 -10.41
CA GLY A 21 -7.20 -8.68 -9.72
C GLY A 21 -6.63 -7.54 -10.59
N THR A 22 -6.81 -7.59 -11.92
CA THR A 22 -6.49 -6.52 -12.88
C THR A 22 -7.77 -5.92 -13.50
N GLY A 23 -7.67 -4.71 -14.08
CA GLY A 23 -8.81 -3.95 -14.60
C GLY A 23 -9.62 -3.21 -13.55
N ARG A 24 -10.57 -2.37 -14.00
CA ARG A 24 -11.41 -1.52 -13.13
C ARG A 24 -12.12 -2.28 -12.01
N GLN A 25 -12.73 -3.42 -12.34
CA GLN A 25 -13.38 -4.27 -11.34
C GLN A 25 -12.39 -4.85 -10.33
N GLY A 26 -11.19 -5.23 -10.78
CA GLY A 26 -10.13 -5.76 -9.91
C GLY A 26 -9.61 -4.71 -8.93
N LEU A 27 -9.38 -3.48 -9.41
CA LEU A 27 -8.99 -2.36 -8.56
C LEU A 27 -10.08 -2.05 -7.53
N LYS A 28 -11.34 -1.89 -7.97
CA LYS A 28 -12.47 -1.64 -7.08
C LYS A 28 -12.65 -2.72 -6.02
N ALA A 29 -12.52 -4.00 -6.41
CA ALA A 29 -12.58 -5.12 -5.47
C ALA A 29 -11.43 -5.10 -4.46
N THR A 30 -10.22 -4.74 -4.90
CA THR A 30 -9.04 -4.61 -4.03
C THR A 30 -9.21 -3.47 -3.03
N LEU A 31 -9.66 -2.30 -3.49
CA LEU A 31 -10.00 -1.13 -2.66
C LEU A 31 -11.06 -1.45 -1.61
N LYS A 32 -12.15 -2.09 -2.05
CA LYS A 32 -13.22 -2.52 -1.16
C LYS A 32 -12.73 -3.56 -0.14
N TYR A 33 -12.01 -4.58 -0.60
CA TYR A 33 -11.46 -5.61 0.28
C TYR A 33 -10.54 -4.99 1.32
N LEU A 34 -9.61 -4.14 0.90
CA LEU A 34 -8.66 -3.54 1.80
C LEU A 34 -9.40 -2.70 2.83
N GLN A 35 -10.33 -1.80 2.47
CA GLN A 35 -11.11 -1.01 3.44
C GLN A 35 -11.82 -1.86 4.52
N TYR A 36 -12.25 -3.07 4.19
CA TYR A 36 -13.03 -3.91 5.11
C TYR A 36 -12.28 -5.14 5.67
N ARG A 37 -10.99 -5.32 5.34
CA ARG A 37 -10.19 -6.54 5.58
C ARG A 37 -10.10 -7.00 7.05
N ASP A 38 -9.92 -6.08 8.00
CA ASP A 38 -9.54 -6.44 9.39
C ASP A 38 -10.74 -6.70 10.32
N LYS A 39 -11.96 -6.70 9.77
CA LYS A 39 -13.17 -6.91 10.55
C LYS A 39 -13.42 -8.38 10.83
N LYS A 40 -13.11 -8.80 12.06
CA LYS A 40 -13.89 -9.86 12.73
C LYS A 40 -15.29 -9.37 13.17
N ASN A 41 -15.50 -8.04 13.27
CA ASN A 41 -16.76 -7.41 13.66
C ASN A 41 -17.18 -6.32 12.65
N ASN A 42 -18.23 -6.62 11.88
CA ASN A 42 -18.69 -5.82 10.74
C ASN A 42 -19.41 -4.50 11.12
N HIS A 43 -19.52 -4.16 12.39
CA HIS A 43 -20.35 -3.03 12.84
C HIS A 43 -19.67 -1.65 12.74
N LEU A 44 -18.33 -1.57 12.84
CA LEU A 44 -17.63 -0.26 12.88
C LEU A 44 -17.43 0.43 11.53
N ALA A 45 -17.34 -0.30 10.41
CA ALA A 45 -17.28 0.33 9.06
C ALA A 45 -18.66 0.59 8.43
N GLN A 46 -19.73 0.49 9.22
CA GLN A 46 -20.98 1.19 8.93
C GLN A 46 -20.95 2.62 9.49
N ASN A 47 -19.97 2.95 10.34
CA ASN A 47 -19.76 4.32 10.77
C ASN A 47 -18.95 5.06 9.70
N HIS A 48 -19.58 6.08 9.09
CA HIS A 48 -18.92 6.97 8.13
C HIS A 48 -17.71 7.72 8.72
N ALA A 49 -17.60 7.80 10.06
CA ALA A 49 -16.47 8.41 10.76
C ALA A 49 -15.25 7.48 10.95
N TYR A 50 -15.27 6.26 10.41
CA TYR A 50 -14.12 5.35 10.49
C TYR A 50 -13.10 5.68 9.39
N GLU A 51 -12.26 6.69 9.66
CA GLU A 51 -11.14 7.12 8.82
C GLU A 51 -10.00 6.09 8.86
N ARG A 52 -10.13 5.05 8.02
CA ARG A 52 -9.13 3.99 7.89
C ARG A 52 -8.02 4.34 6.91
N TRP A 53 -8.37 5.18 5.95
CA TRP A 53 -7.49 5.67 4.92
C TRP A 53 -6.87 6.97 5.41
N GLN A 54 -5.55 7.04 5.33
CA GLN A 54 -4.79 8.28 5.47
C GLN A 54 -4.82 8.96 4.10
N ASP A 55 -5.42 10.13 4.03
CA ASP A 55 -5.62 10.87 2.78
C ASP A 55 -4.43 11.82 2.51
N ARG A 56 -3.85 11.68 1.32
CA ARG A 56 -2.81 12.53 0.76
C ARG A 56 -3.22 13.04 -0.64
N GLY A 57 -4.53 13.27 -0.82
CA GLY A 57 -5.17 13.82 -2.03
C GLY A 57 -6.10 12.84 -2.77
N MET A 58 -6.11 11.55 -2.43
CA MET A 58 -6.94 10.54 -3.11
C MET A 58 -8.27 10.23 -2.41
N GLY A 59 -8.49 10.73 -1.19
CA GLY A 59 -9.71 10.57 -0.40
C GLY A 59 -9.62 9.51 0.69
N VAL A 60 -10.67 9.44 1.52
CA VAL A 60 -10.72 8.63 2.74
C VAL A 60 -11.57 7.36 2.61
N SER A 61 -12.07 7.06 1.40
CA SER A 61 -12.90 5.90 1.13
C SER A 61 -12.53 5.19 -0.18
N TYR A 62 -12.82 3.88 -0.24
CA TYR A 62 -12.58 3.08 -1.45
C TYR A 62 -13.29 3.64 -2.68
N GLY A 63 -14.44 4.29 -2.48
CA GLY A 63 -15.25 4.89 -3.55
C GLY A 63 -14.62 6.17 -4.10
N GLU A 64 -14.17 7.07 -3.23
CA GLU A 64 -13.45 8.29 -3.61
C GLU A 64 -12.13 7.95 -4.29
N ILE A 65 -11.33 7.09 -3.67
CA ILE A 65 -10.04 6.67 -4.21
C ILE A 65 -10.21 6.01 -5.57
N PHE A 66 -11.22 5.15 -5.74
CA PHE A 66 -11.52 4.55 -7.05
C PHE A 66 -11.92 5.61 -8.09
N LYS A 67 -12.73 6.61 -7.71
CA LYS A 67 -13.16 7.69 -8.60
C LYS A 67 -11.97 8.56 -9.01
N HIS A 68 -11.07 8.90 -8.09
CA HIS A 68 -9.84 9.64 -8.41
C HIS A 68 -8.92 8.81 -9.29
N CYS A 69 -8.80 7.49 -9.04
CA CYS A 69 -8.06 6.61 -9.94
C CYS A 69 -8.63 6.62 -11.37
N ASP A 70 -9.95 6.59 -11.50
CA ASP A 70 -10.63 6.64 -12.79
C ASP A 70 -10.38 7.96 -13.53
N ALA A 71 -10.32 9.07 -12.80
CA ALA A 71 -10.08 10.41 -13.34
C ALA A 71 -8.61 10.68 -13.68
N LEU A 72 -7.68 10.02 -12.98
CA LEU A 72 -6.23 10.23 -13.10
C LEU A 72 -5.50 9.13 -13.89
N GLN A 73 -6.21 8.10 -14.36
CA GLN A 73 -5.64 7.00 -15.14
C GLN A 73 -4.91 7.48 -16.42
N SER A 74 -3.89 6.73 -16.84
CA SER A 74 -3.24 6.88 -18.15
C SER A 74 -3.79 5.86 -19.16
N LYS A 75 -3.29 5.86 -20.40
CA LYS A 75 -3.68 4.87 -21.43
C LYS A 75 -3.47 3.41 -20.99
N HIS A 76 -2.48 3.16 -20.12
CA HIS A 76 -2.08 1.81 -19.75
C HIS A 76 -2.24 1.53 -18.26
N VAL A 77 -2.14 2.55 -17.41
CA VAL A 77 -2.13 2.41 -15.95
C VAL A 77 -3.41 3.01 -15.36
N LEU A 78 -4.14 2.19 -14.61
CA LEU A 78 -5.33 2.59 -13.85
C LEU A 78 -4.96 3.06 -12.44
N ALA A 79 -3.92 2.47 -11.86
CA ALA A 79 -3.44 2.72 -10.52
C ALA A 79 -2.02 2.16 -10.40
N TRP A 80 -1.13 2.85 -9.69
CA TRP A 80 0.04 2.17 -9.13
C TRP A 80 -0.30 1.62 -7.75
N THR A 81 0.52 0.75 -7.19
CA THR A 81 0.33 0.20 -5.85
C THR A 81 1.68 -0.01 -5.19
N TRP A 82 1.81 0.52 -3.98
CA TRP A 82 2.93 0.26 -3.09
C TRP A 82 2.52 -0.69 -1.98
N VAL A 83 3.40 -1.63 -1.62
CA VAL A 83 3.38 -2.36 -0.36
C VAL A 83 4.69 -2.11 0.36
N ILE A 84 4.62 -1.53 1.55
CA ILE A 84 5.80 -1.27 2.39
C ILE A 84 5.69 -2.20 3.60
N SER A 85 6.69 -3.07 3.75
CA SER A 85 6.75 -4.08 4.80
C SER A 85 8.14 -4.07 5.45
N PRO A 86 8.31 -3.38 6.60
CA PRO A 86 9.51 -3.55 7.40
C PRO A 86 9.58 -4.97 7.99
N ALA A 87 10.81 -5.40 8.28
CA ALA A 87 11.08 -6.72 8.80
C ALA A 87 10.46 -6.90 10.20
N PRO A 88 9.83 -8.05 10.50
CA PRO A 88 9.14 -8.25 11.79
C PRO A 88 10.06 -8.15 13.00
N ASP A 89 11.29 -8.65 12.88
CA ASP A 89 12.33 -8.57 13.90
C ASP A 89 12.73 -7.12 14.20
N LEU A 90 12.84 -6.26 13.18
CA LEU A 90 13.02 -4.82 13.38
C LEU A 90 11.83 -4.23 14.15
N MET A 91 10.60 -4.57 13.77
CA MET A 91 9.41 -4.05 14.44
C MET A 91 9.28 -4.54 15.88
N GLU A 92 9.86 -5.68 16.24
CA GLU A 92 9.91 -6.17 17.62
C GLU A 92 10.77 -5.28 18.52
N LEU A 93 11.82 -4.64 17.97
CA LEU A 93 12.68 -3.69 18.69
C LEU A 93 12.01 -2.34 18.97
N VAL A 94 10.93 -2.03 18.25
CA VAL A 94 10.20 -0.76 18.39
C VAL A 94 9.15 -0.90 19.51
N PRO A 95 9.07 0.05 20.46
CA PRO A 95 8.01 0.07 21.47
C PRO A 95 6.62 0.00 20.83
N GLN A 96 5.74 -0.86 21.36
CA GLN A 96 4.44 -1.14 20.73
C GLN A 96 3.61 0.13 20.48
N SER A 97 3.66 1.10 21.39
CA SER A 97 2.97 2.39 21.26
C SER A 97 3.46 3.26 20.11
N GLN A 98 4.71 3.08 19.66
CA GLN A 98 5.34 3.87 18.60
C GLN A 98 5.28 3.20 17.23
N ARG A 99 4.98 1.89 17.16
CA ARG A 99 5.01 1.12 15.91
C ARG A 99 4.10 1.69 14.83
N GLN A 100 2.90 2.13 15.20
CA GLN A 100 1.93 2.66 14.25
C GLN A 100 2.41 3.99 13.64
N GLU A 101 2.84 4.92 14.48
CA GLU A 101 3.36 6.21 14.03
C GLU A 101 4.59 6.03 13.14
N LEU A 102 5.55 5.19 13.57
CA LEU A 102 6.73 4.86 12.78
C LEU A 102 6.37 4.31 11.39
N LEU A 103 5.34 3.47 11.28
CA LEU A 103 4.94 2.88 10.01
C LEU A 103 4.27 3.89 9.08
N TYR A 104 3.50 4.83 9.61
CA TYR A 104 2.95 5.94 8.84
C TYR A 104 4.07 6.83 8.32
N ASP A 105 4.99 7.25 9.21
CA ASP A 105 6.12 8.10 8.84
C ASP A 105 7.03 7.41 7.81
N LEU A 106 7.32 6.12 7.98
CA LEU A 106 8.09 5.33 7.01
C LEU A 106 7.39 5.24 5.66
N THR A 107 6.07 5.05 5.65
CA THR A 107 5.29 4.93 4.42
C THR A 107 5.34 6.22 3.63
N GLU A 108 5.12 7.35 4.30
CA GLU A 108 5.14 8.68 3.67
C GLU A 108 6.51 9.01 3.12
N ARG A 109 7.58 8.84 3.91
CA ARG A 109 8.95 9.09 3.44
C ARG A 109 9.33 8.22 2.25
N VAL A 110 9.07 6.92 2.29
CA VAL A 110 9.40 6.03 1.16
C VAL A 110 8.69 6.45 -0.12
N VAL A 111 7.41 6.85 -0.03
CA VAL A 111 6.64 7.28 -1.21
C VAL A 111 7.13 8.65 -1.68
N GLU A 112 7.22 9.63 -0.80
CA GLU A 112 7.56 11.02 -1.13
C GLU A 112 9.01 11.13 -1.63
N ASP A 113 9.97 10.57 -0.90
CA ASP A 113 11.39 10.57 -1.27
C ASP A 113 11.60 9.84 -2.61
N TYR A 114 10.85 8.77 -2.89
CA TYR A 114 10.94 8.09 -4.19
C TYR A 114 10.65 9.02 -5.37
N TYR A 115 9.68 9.93 -5.23
CA TYR A 115 9.35 10.89 -6.27
C TYR A 115 10.28 12.10 -6.25
N THR A 116 10.49 12.72 -5.09
CA THR A 116 11.27 13.96 -4.97
C THR A 116 12.76 13.76 -5.31
N GLU A 117 13.39 12.68 -4.84
CA GLU A 117 14.80 12.36 -5.13
C GLU A 117 15.03 12.01 -6.61
N ARG A 118 13.96 11.69 -7.33
CA ARG A 118 13.98 11.48 -8.79
C ARG A 118 13.60 12.73 -9.58
N GLY A 119 13.33 13.85 -8.91
CA GLY A 119 12.94 15.11 -9.54
C GLY A 119 11.49 15.11 -10.06
N PHE A 120 10.62 14.26 -9.53
CA PHE A 120 9.19 14.24 -9.84
C PHE A 120 8.38 14.93 -8.75
N ASP A 121 7.21 15.43 -9.13
CA ASP A 121 6.21 15.87 -8.14
C ASP A 121 5.64 14.64 -7.43
N VAL A 122 5.36 14.79 -6.14
CA VAL A 122 4.64 13.76 -5.37
C VAL A 122 3.20 13.70 -5.87
N PRO A 123 2.74 12.56 -6.42
CA PRO A 123 1.35 12.41 -6.85
C PRO A 123 0.42 12.33 -5.65
N GLU A 124 -0.86 12.60 -5.88
CA GLU A 124 -1.91 12.31 -4.89
C GLU A 124 -1.90 10.82 -4.57
N TYR A 125 -1.97 10.50 -3.28
CA TYR A 125 -2.08 9.13 -2.80
C TYR A 125 -3.02 9.05 -1.60
N SER A 126 -3.44 7.85 -1.26
CA SER A 126 -4.01 7.54 0.05
C SER A 126 -3.40 6.23 0.48
N TYR A 127 -3.31 5.97 1.77
CA TYR A 127 -2.78 4.70 2.25
C TYR A 127 -3.51 4.21 3.50
N LEU A 128 -3.29 2.97 3.87
CA LEU A 128 -3.83 2.39 5.10
C LEU A 128 -2.84 1.39 5.67
N MET A 129 -2.95 1.12 6.97
CA MET A 129 -2.17 0.08 7.64
C MET A 129 -3.02 -1.17 7.88
N HIS A 130 -2.40 -2.33 7.71
CA HIS A 130 -2.95 -3.60 8.15
C HIS A 130 -2.01 -4.34 9.09
N SER A 131 -2.58 -5.00 10.09
CA SER A 131 -1.89 -5.97 10.94
C SER A 131 -2.28 -7.38 10.51
N ALA A 132 -1.36 -8.13 9.90
CA ALA A 132 -1.61 -9.53 9.62
C ALA A 132 -1.51 -10.36 10.90
N LYS A 133 -2.57 -11.09 11.24
CA LYS A 133 -2.50 -12.21 12.17
C LYS A 133 -2.01 -13.42 11.40
N THR A 134 -0.75 -13.77 11.53
CA THR A 134 -0.24 -15.05 11.01
C THR A 134 -0.84 -16.16 11.87
N LYS A 135 -1.64 -17.07 11.29
CA LYS A 135 -2.04 -18.28 12.00
C LYS A 135 -0.79 -19.15 12.21
N PRO A 136 -0.60 -19.77 13.39
CA PRO A 136 0.45 -20.77 13.56
C PRO A 136 0.25 -21.88 12.52
N LYS A 137 1.34 -22.40 11.99
CA LYS A 137 1.34 -23.54 11.08
C LYS A 137 0.97 -24.79 11.89
N ASP A 138 0.10 -25.66 11.37
CA ASP A 138 -0.37 -26.84 12.10
C ASP A 138 0.82 -27.69 12.60
N GLY A 139 0.89 -27.88 13.92
CA GLY A 139 1.90 -28.72 14.58
C GLY A 139 3.01 -27.99 15.36
N GLU A 140 3.13 -26.66 15.24
CA GLU A 140 4.03 -25.88 16.10
C GLU A 140 3.30 -25.42 17.37
N PRO A 141 3.87 -25.61 18.58
CA PRO A 141 3.29 -25.04 19.78
C PRO A 141 3.19 -23.52 19.62
N ALA A 142 2.09 -22.93 20.08
CA ALA A 142 1.96 -21.48 20.20
C ALA A 142 2.98 -20.99 21.24
N THR A 143 4.24 -20.84 20.83
CA THR A 143 5.29 -20.26 21.66
C THR A 143 4.86 -18.84 22.00
N GLY A 144 4.83 -18.57 23.30
CA GLY A 144 4.12 -17.46 23.92
C GLY A 144 4.31 -16.10 23.28
N THR A 145 3.23 -15.31 23.32
CA THR A 145 3.25 -13.85 23.42
C THR A 145 4.13 -13.06 22.44
N SER A 146 4.43 -13.59 21.25
CA SER A 146 4.92 -12.81 20.13
C SER A 146 3.87 -12.85 19.03
N ALA A 147 2.92 -11.93 19.13
CA ALA A 147 2.09 -11.59 17.99
C ALA A 147 3.04 -11.07 16.90
N HIS A 148 3.48 -11.95 15.99
CA HIS A 148 4.14 -11.59 14.74
C HIS A 148 3.14 -10.81 13.88
N ALA A 149 2.91 -9.57 14.27
CA ALA A 149 2.15 -8.61 13.51
C ALA A 149 3.06 -8.20 12.34
N ARG A 150 2.91 -8.89 11.22
CA ARG A 150 3.40 -8.36 9.95
C ARG A 150 2.53 -7.15 9.65
N HIS A 151 3.13 -5.97 9.68
CA HIS A 151 2.46 -4.75 9.31
C HIS A 151 2.70 -4.53 7.82
N SER A 152 1.63 -4.36 7.06
CA SER A 152 1.72 -4.10 5.62
C SER A 152 0.79 -2.95 5.30
N ALA A 153 1.36 -1.83 4.91
CA ALA A 153 0.61 -0.67 4.45
C ALA A 153 0.61 -0.61 2.92
N TRP A 154 -0.53 -0.17 2.37
CA TRP A 154 -0.84 -0.17 0.94
C TRP A 154 -1.23 1.24 0.50
N TYR A 155 -0.83 1.70 -0.70
CA TYR A 155 -1.72 2.16 -1.80
C TYR A 155 -1.06 3.01 -2.92
N CYS A 156 -1.89 3.74 -3.68
CA CYS A 156 -1.82 4.03 -5.10
C CYS A 156 -1.35 5.45 -5.37
N ALA A 157 -0.16 5.57 -5.93
CA ALA A 157 0.40 6.81 -6.44
C ALA A 157 0.14 6.88 -7.94
N LEU A 158 -0.79 7.70 -8.43
CA LEU A 158 -0.98 7.85 -9.88
C LEU A 158 0.00 8.86 -10.44
N ASP A 159 0.99 8.36 -11.17
CA ASP A 159 1.90 9.18 -11.95
C ASP A 159 1.14 9.95 -13.04
N ARG A 160 0.93 11.26 -12.81
CA ARG A 160 0.63 12.23 -13.86
C ARG A 160 1.95 12.70 -14.49
N ARG A 161 2.53 11.91 -15.38
CA ARG A 161 3.33 12.37 -16.54
C ARG A 161 3.70 11.18 -17.44
N PRO A 162 3.87 11.39 -18.76
CA PRO A 162 4.30 10.31 -19.64
C PRO A 162 5.71 9.87 -19.26
N LEU A 163 5.95 8.56 -19.26
CA LEU A 163 7.25 7.88 -19.13
C LEU A 163 8.24 8.22 -20.27
N ALA A 164 8.23 9.46 -20.78
CA ALA A 164 9.09 9.91 -21.86
C ALA A 164 10.57 10.08 -21.44
N GLY A 165 10.87 10.11 -20.13
CA GLY A 165 12.22 10.37 -19.62
C GLY A 165 13.04 9.15 -19.20
N LEU A 166 12.47 7.94 -19.23
CA LEU A 166 13.18 6.72 -18.81
C LEU A 166 13.76 5.91 -19.99
N GLN A 167 13.53 6.35 -21.23
CA GLN A 167 13.97 5.62 -22.43
C GLN A 167 15.18 6.25 -23.13
N GLN A 168 15.77 7.32 -22.59
CA GLN A 168 16.90 8.05 -23.20
C GLN A 168 18.25 7.84 -22.52
N ARG A 169 18.38 6.95 -21.53
CA ARG A 169 19.68 6.69 -20.86
C ARG A 169 20.36 5.36 -21.21
N ASP A 170 19.79 4.57 -22.13
CA ASP A 170 20.37 3.30 -22.58
C ASP A 170 20.89 3.32 -24.04
N GLU A 171 20.97 4.50 -24.69
CA GLU A 171 21.52 4.64 -26.05
C GLU A 171 22.88 5.38 -26.13
N GLU A 172 23.46 5.78 -25.01
CA GLU A 172 24.85 6.25 -24.93
C GLU A 172 25.66 5.43 -23.91
N ALA A 173 25.97 4.19 -24.26
CA ALA A 173 27.05 3.39 -23.68
C ALA A 173 27.59 2.38 -24.70
#